data_AF-A0A2W4IQ00-F1
#
_entry.id   AF-A0A2W4IQ00-F1
#
_cell.length_a   1.000
_cell.length_b   1.000
_cell.length_c   1.000
_cell.angle_alpha   90.00
_cell.angle_beta   90.00
_cell.angle_gamma   90.00
#
_symmetry.space_group_name_H-M   'P 1'
#
loop_
_entity.id
_entity.type
_entity.pdbx_description
1 polymer ?
#
loop_
_entity_poly.entity_id
_entity_poly.type
_entity_poly.pdbx_seq_one_letter_code
_entity_poly.pdbx_strand_id
1 'polypeptide(L)'
;GAARAEVRAAEEAHRSRRDALVVLLSAEGASPPPAEPAYALPFPVTDRTSALRLAIHIEERTAAAWRAALPETTGDQRAQVLDGLIDCAVRATRWRRFAGVAPLTVPFPGRPD
;
A
#
# COMPACT_ATOMS: atom_id res chain seq x y z
N GLY A 1 -19.07 7.15 -9.66
CA GLY A 1 -18.62 6.03 -10.50
C GLY A 1 -17.67 5.15 -9.71
N ALA A 2 -17.56 3.86 -10.08
CA ALA A 2 -16.83 2.84 -9.32
C ALA A 2 -15.38 3.25 -8.95
N ALA A 3 -14.62 3.83 -9.89
CA ALA A 3 -13.25 4.28 -9.63
C ALA A 3 -13.15 5.34 -8.51
N ARG A 4 -14.12 6.27 -8.40
CA ARG A 4 -14.11 7.27 -7.32
C ARG A 4 -14.42 6.65 -5.95
N ALA A 5 -15.27 5.62 -5.91
CA ALA A 5 -15.56 4.91 -4.67
C ALA A 5 -14.33 4.13 -4.19
N GLU A 6 -13.63 3.46 -5.10
CA GLU A 6 -12.38 2.74 -4.78
C GLU A 6 -11.26 3.68 -4.30
N VAL A 7 -11.16 4.90 -4.86
CA VAL A 7 -10.19 5.90 -4.36
C VAL A 7 -10.49 6.26 -2.91
N ARG A 8 -11.75 6.54 -2.57
CA ARG A 8 -12.15 6.89 -1.20
C ARG A 8 -11.90 5.73 -0.23
N ALA A 9 -12.26 4.51 -0.63
CA ALA A 9 -12.04 3.32 0.19
C ALA A 9 -10.54 3.06 0.41
N ALA A 10 -9.70 3.24 -0.62
CA ALA A 10 -8.26 3.11 -0.49
C ALA A 10 -7.66 4.18 0.44
N GLU A 11 -8.08 5.44 0.28
CA GLU A 11 -7.65 6.54 1.14
C GLU A 11 -8.01 6.29 2.60
N GLU A 12 -9.25 5.89 2.88
CA GLU A 12 -9.73 5.57 4.22
C GLU A 12 -8.94 4.40 4.83
N ALA A 13 -8.73 3.32 4.06
CA ALA A 13 -7.95 2.18 4.52
C ALA A 13 -6.49 2.54 4.86
N HIS A 14 -5.85 3.40 4.06
CA HIS A 14 -4.48 3.87 4.38
C HIS A 14 -4.46 4.79 5.59
N ARG A 15 -5.43 5.70 5.74
CA ARG A 15 -5.53 6.57 6.93
C ARG A 15 -5.76 5.76 8.20
N SER A 16 -6.74 4.85 8.19
CA SER A 16 -7.03 3.99 9.34
C SER A 16 -5.82 3.14 9.74
N ARG A 17 -5.08 2.60 8.75
CA ARG A 17 -3.89 1.79 9.03
C ARG A 17 -2.70 2.63 9.53
N ARG A 18 -2.52 3.84 8.99
CA ARG A 18 -1.53 4.78 9.52
C ARG A 18 -1.82 5.12 10.97
N ASP A 19 -3.07 5.45 11.29
CA ASP A 19 -3.45 5.88 12.63
C ASP A 19 -3.29 4.74 13.64
N ALA A 20 -3.69 3.51 13.27
CA ALA A 20 -3.44 2.31 14.07
C ALA A 20 -1.95 2.05 14.31
N LEU A 21 -1.11 2.20 13.27
CA LEU A 21 0.33 2.01 13.37
C LEU A 21 0.99 3.08 14.28
N VAL A 22 0.53 4.32 14.20
CA VAL A 22 1.02 5.41 15.09
C VAL A 22 0.72 5.06 16.54
N VAL A 23 -0.51 4.63 16.86
CA VAL A 23 -0.87 4.22 18.23
C VAL A 23 0.00 3.06 18.72
N LEU A 24 0.19 2.04 17.89
CA LEU A 24 1.01 0.87 18.23
C LEU A 24 2.46 1.26 18.50
N LEU A 25 3.09 2.00 17.58
CA LEU A 25 4.49 2.40 17.72
C LEU A 25 4.72 3.33 18.91
N SER A 26 3.79 4.24 19.18
CA SER A 26 3.85 5.10 20.36
C SER A 26 3.69 4.31 21.66
N ALA A 27 2.86 3.27 21.69
CA ALA A 27 2.75 2.38 22.84
C ALA A 27 4.04 1.57 23.09
N GLU A 28 4.81 1.29 22.04
CA GLU A 28 6.14 0.66 22.11
C GLU A 28 7.27 1.67 22.41
N GLY A 29 6.95 2.93 22.65
CA GLY A 29 7.92 3.98 23.00
C GLY A 29 8.65 4.63 21.81
N ALA A 30 8.26 4.29 20.57
CA ALA A 30 8.76 4.96 19.38
C ALA A 30 8.06 6.32 19.17
N SER A 31 8.73 7.23 18.45
CA SER A 31 8.17 8.51 18.02
C SER A 31 8.05 8.54 16.50
N PRO A 32 6.89 8.15 15.93
CA PRO A 32 6.69 8.17 14.48
C PRO A 32 6.86 9.58 13.91
N PRO A 33 7.60 9.74 12.79
CA PRO A 33 7.76 11.06 12.19
C PRO A 33 6.43 11.61 11.66
N PRO A 34 6.19 12.93 11.74
CA PRO A 34 5.04 13.54 11.11
C PRO A 34 5.12 13.40 9.58
N ALA A 35 3.97 13.50 8.91
CA ALA A 35 3.94 13.58 7.46
C ALA A 35 4.59 14.90 6.99
N GLU A 36 5.36 14.82 5.91
CA GLU A 36 5.89 16.01 5.23
C GLU A 36 4.74 16.81 4.59
N PRO A 37 4.88 18.13 4.44
CA PRO A 37 3.83 18.96 3.84
C PRO A 37 3.55 18.60 2.37
N ALA A 38 4.54 18.03 1.67
CA ALA A 38 4.40 17.54 0.31
C ALA A 38 5.41 16.44 0.00
N TYR A 39 5.10 15.60 -0.99
CA TYR A 39 5.97 14.55 -1.50
C TYR A 39 6.14 14.70 -3.01
N ALA A 40 7.37 14.55 -3.49
CA ALA A 40 7.64 14.49 -4.92
C ALA A 40 6.99 13.23 -5.52
N LEU A 41 6.20 13.40 -6.57
CA LEU A 41 5.66 12.25 -7.30
C LEU A 41 6.78 11.53 -8.06
N PRO A 42 6.73 10.19 -8.14
CA PRO A 42 7.76 9.41 -8.84
C PRO A 42 7.80 9.68 -10.35
N PHE A 43 6.75 10.28 -10.90
CA PHE A 43 6.63 10.68 -12.30
C PHE A 43 5.47 11.68 -12.46
N PRO A 44 5.42 12.43 -13.58
CA PRO A 44 4.29 13.32 -13.88
C PRO A 44 2.96 12.57 -13.97
N VAL A 45 1.91 13.14 -13.37
CA VAL A 45 0.53 12.63 -13.42
C VAL A 45 -0.36 13.70 -14.01
N THR A 46 -0.68 13.53 -15.30
CA THR A 46 -1.37 14.54 -16.12
C THR A 46 -2.73 14.06 -16.61
N ASP A 47 -3.03 12.78 -16.45
CA ASP A 47 -4.24 12.15 -16.96
C ASP A 47 -4.66 10.93 -16.12
N ARG A 48 -5.75 10.29 -16.53
CA ARG A 48 -6.29 9.11 -15.84
C ARG A 48 -5.32 7.91 -15.88
N THR A 49 -4.59 7.73 -16.97
CA THR A 49 -3.68 6.59 -17.15
C THR A 49 -2.49 6.70 -16.21
N SER A 50 -1.87 7.87 -16.16
CA SER A 50 -0.78 8.19 -15.24
C SER A 50 -1.24 8.17 -13.77
N ALA A 51 -2.49 8.56 -13.48
CA ALA A 51 -3.06 8.44 -12.13
C ALA A 51 -3.25 6.98 -11.69
N LEU A 52 -3.75 6.11 -12.58
CA LEU A 52 -3.87 4.67 -12.30
C LEU A 52 -2.50 4.00 -12.15
N ARG A 53 -1.50 4.42 -12.96
CA ARG A 53 -0.11 3.98 -12.79
C ARG A 53 0.44 4.38 -11.43
N LEU A 54 0.14 5.61 -10.98
CA LEU A 54 0.54 6.07 -9.65
C LEU A 54 -0.14 5.26 -8.54
N ALA A 55 -1.43 4.96 -8.66
CA ALA A 55 -2.14 4.14 -7.68
C ALA A 55 -1.53 2.74 -7.54
N ILE A 56 -1.20 2.08 -8.66
CA ILE A 56 -0.49 0.79 -8.66
C ILE A 56 0.87 0.93 -7.97
N HIS A 57 1.64 1.96 -8.35
CA HIS A 57 2.98 2.20 -7.80
C HIS A 57 2.94 2.41 -6.28
N ILE A 58 1.98 3.18 -5.76
CA ILE A 58 1.83 3.41 -4.33
C ILE A 58 1.59 2.08 -3.60
N GLU A 59 0.61 1.30 -4.06
CA GLU A 59 0.29 0.02 -3.40
C GLU A 59 1.45 -0.98 -3.46
N GLU A 60 2.19 -1.05 -4.58
CA GLU A 60 3.39 -1.90 -4.70
C GLU A 60 4.51 -1.48 -3.74
N ARG A 61 4.76 -0.16 -3.64
CA ARG A 61 5.80 0.38 -2.74
C ARG A 61 5.41 0.20 -1.28
N THR A 62 4.14 0.41 -0.93
CA THR A 62 3.63 0.16 0.43
C THR A 62 3.67 -1.34 0.77
N ALA A 63 3.31 -2.23 -0.16
CA ALA A 63 3.47 -3.67 0.00
C ALA A 63 4.94 -4.05 0.26
N ALA A 64 5.88 -3.48 -0.50
CA ALA A 64 7.31 -3.71 -0.27
C ALA A 64 7.78 -3.26 1.13
N ALA A 65 7.26 -2.13 1.62
CA ALA A 65 7.54 -1.65 2.98
C ALA A 65 7.01 -2.62 4.06
N TRP A 66 5.77 -3.11 3.93
CA TRP A 66 5.24 -4.13 4.84
C TRP A 66 6.05 -5.42 4.78
N ARG A 67 6.40 -5.88 3.58
CA ARG A 67 7.23 -7.08 3.41
C ARG A 67 8.58 -6.93 4.12
N ALA A 68 9.21 -5.76 4.05
CA ALA A 68 10.49 -5.51 4.71
C ALA A 68 10.40 -5.57 6.25
N ALA A 69 9.22 -5.33 6.84
CA ALA A 69 8.99 -5.43 8.28
C ALA A 69 8.75 -6.87 8.77
N LEU A 70 8.36 -7.81 7.89
CA LEU A 70 8.02 -9.20 8.28
C LEU A 70 9.12 -9.93 9.06
N PRO A 71 10.43 -9.83 8.71
CA PRO A 71 11.48 -10.51 9.46
C PRO A 71 11.57 -10.06 10.93
N GLU A 72 11.26 -8.80 11.20
CA GLU A 72 11.43 -8.15 12.50
C GLU A 72 10.20 -8.27 13.42
N THR A 73 9.13 -8.93 12.96
CA THR A 73 7.86 -9.00 13.72
C THR A 73 7.52 -10.42 14.14
N THR A 74 6.78 -10.61 15.23
CA THR A 74 6.31 -11.93 15.70
C THR A 74 4.86 -11.86 16.18
N GLY A 75 4.21 -13.02 16.37
CA GLY A 75 2.84 -13.10 16.90
C GLY A 75 1.85 -12.17 16.18
N ASP A 76 1.07 -11.43 16.96
CA ASP A 76 0.04 -10.50 16.47
C ASP A 76 0.63 -9.36 15.62
N GLN A 77 1.84 -8.90 15.93
CA GLN A 77 2.52 -7.86 15.16
C GLN A 77 2.84 -8.36 13.74
N ARG A 78 3.26 -9.63 13.60
CA ARG A 78 3.49 -10.25 12.29
C ARG A 78 2.18 -10.40 11.51
N ALA A 79 1.08 -10.75 12.18
CA ALA A 79 -0.23 -10.83 11.53
C ALA A 79 -0.65 -9.46 10.98
N GLN A 80 -0.52 -8.38 11.76
CA GLN A 80 -0.84 -7.02 11.33
C GLN A 80 0.01 -6.55 10.14
N VAL A 81 1.31 -6.83 10.15
CA VAL A 81 2.20 -6.52 9.01
C VAL A 81 1.80 -7.32 7.77
N LEU A 82 1.46 -8.59 7.94
CA LEU A 82 1.01 -9.45 6.84
C LEU A 82 -0.33 -8.95 6.25
N ASP A 83 -1.27 -8.54 7.09
CA ASP A 83 -2.54 -7.96 6.65
C ASP A 83 -2.29 -6.69 5.82
N GLY A 84 -1.40 -5.81 6.30
CA GLY A 84 -0.99 -4.60 5.55
C GLY A 84 -0.39 -4.94 4.18
N LEU A 85 0.42 -5.99 4.09
CA LEU A 85 0.98 -6.48 2.83
C LEU A 85 -0.13 -6.99 1.89
N ILE A 86 -1.01 -7.86 2.37
CA ILE A 86 -2.09 -8.49 1.58
C ILE A 86 -3.03 -7.41 1.05
N ASP A 87 -3.44 -6.48 1.90
CA ASP A 87 -4.32 -5.37 1.56
C ASP A 87 -3.78 -4.53 0.40
N CYS A 88 -2.50 -4.17 0.47
CA CYS A 88 -1.83 -3.44 -0.60
C CYS A 88 -1.78 -4.25 -1.90
N ALA A 89 -1.47 -5.55 -1.82
CA ALA A 89 -1.45 -6.43 -2.99
C ALA A 89 -2.84 -6.52 -3.66
N VAL A 90 -3.91 -6.68 -2.87
CA VAL A 90 -5.29 -6.72 -3.36
C VAL A 90 -5.68 -5.41 -4.03
N ARG A 91 -5.35 -4.26 -3.42
CA ARG A 91 -5.64 -2.94 -4.02
C ARG A 91 -4.85 -2.73 -5.31
N ALA A 92 -3.57 -3.11 -5.37
CA ALA A 92 -2.78 -3.06 -6.61
C ALA A 92 -3.46 -3.85 -7.75
N THR A 93 -3.96 -5.05 -7.44
CA THR A 93 -4.71 -5.87 -8.42
C THR A 93 -6.00 -5.19 -8.89
N ARG A 94 -6.76 -4.53 -7.99
CA ARG A 94 -7.94 -3.74 -8.39
C ARG A 94 -7.55 -2.57 -9.29
N TRP A 95 -6.45 -1.86 -8.99
CA TRP A 95 -5.98 -0.77 -9.84
C TRP A 95 -5.51 -1.23 -11.22
N ARG A 96 -4.81 -2.36 -11.31
CA ARG A 96 -4.44 -2.98 -12.60
C ARG A 96 -5.68 -3.32 -13.42
N ARG A 97 -6.76 -3.80 -12.79
CA ARG A 97 -8.06 -4.04 -13.46
C ARG A 97 -8.66 -2.75 -14.02
N PHE A 98 -8.67 -1.65 -13.26
CA PHE A 98 -9.14 -0.36 -13.76
C PHE A 98 -8.26 0.22 -14.88
N ALA A 99 -6.97 -0.10 -14.87
CA ALA A 99 -5.99 0.33 -15.87
C ALA A 99 -5.94 -0.56 -17.12
N GLY A 100 -6.58 -1.73 -17.11
CA GLY A 100 -6.45 -2.72 -18.19
C GLY A 100 -5.04 -3.29 -18.32
N VAL A 101 -4.26 -3.32 -17.23
CA VAL A 101 -2.88 -3.79 -17.20
C VAL A 101 -2.83 -5.27 -16.79
N ALA A 102 -2.11 -6.10 -17.55
CA ALA A 102 -1.83 -7.49 -17.25
C ALA A 102 -0.32 -7.72 -16.99
N PRO A 103 0.08 -8.73 -16.18
CA PRO A 103 -0.80 -9.58 -15.37
C PRO A 103 -1.41 -8.81 -14.19
N LEU A 104 -2.63 -9.21 -13.78
CA LEU A 104 -3.34 -8.55 -12.68
C LEU A 104 -2.67 -8.78 -11.31
N THR A 105 -1.94 -9.89 -11.18
CA THR A 105 -1.18 -10.29 -9.99
C THR A 105 0.27 -10.50 -10.37
N VAL A 106 1.18 -10.03 -9.52
CA VAL A 106 2.59 -10.39 -9.64
C VAL A 106 2.83 -11.72 -8.92
N PRO A 107 3.59 -12.66 -9.50
CA PRO A 107 3.97 -13.88 -8.80
C PRO A 107 4.72 -13.57 -7.51
N PHE A 108 4.56 -14.43 -6.50
CA PHE A 108 5.37 -14.33 -5.29
C PHE A 108 6.84 -14.58 -5.64
N PRO A 109 7.78 -13.71 -5.26
CA PRO A 109 9.18 -13.91 -5.59
C PRO A 109 9.70 -15.23 -5.00
N GLY A 110 10.23 -16.09 -5.87
CA GLY A 110 10.70 -17.44 -5.52
C GLY A 110 9.95 -18.60 -6.20
N ARG A 111 8.89 -18.35 -6.97
CA ARG A 111 8.36 -19.35 -7.92
C ARG A 111 9.13 -19.20 -9.25
N PRO A 112 9.81 -20.25 -9.76
CA PRO A 112 10.18 -20.28 -11.16
C PRO A 112 8.91 -20.39 -12.01
N ASP A 113 8.97 -19.84 -13.22
CA ASP A 113 7.94 -20.03 -14.25
C ASP A 113 7.79 -21.52 -14.61
#